data_AF-A0A7Y8NR38-F1
#
_entry.id   AF-A0A7Y8NR38-F1
#
_cell.length_a   1.000
_cell.length_b   1.000
_cell.length_c   1.000
_cell.angle_alpha   90.00
_cell.angle_beta   90.00
_cell.angle_gamma   90.00
#
_symmetry.space_group_name_H-M   'P 1'
#
loop_
_entity.id
_entity.type
_entity.pdbx_description
1 polymer ?
#
loop_
_entity_poly.entity_id
_entity_poly.type
_entity_poly.pdbx_seq_one_letter_code
_entity_poly.pdbx_strand_id
1 'polypeptide(L)'
;MASVVKNTIITPNEEPKIREPRPKKATKSALALLISMLISGSFLEGKKVTQQVPFILCIALLAMIYIGNNYNAQKTAIAINKTRKEIEGLRYEYISTKANLMYISKQSEIIKRLGGSGLKEAIVPPEKIFIEEAE
;
A
#
# COMPACT_ATOMS: atom_id res chain seq x y z
N MET A 1 0.58 94.34 -3.40
CA MET A 1 -0.17 93.09 -3.65
C MET A 1 0.20 92.09 -2.58
N ALA A 2 -0.79 91.36 -2.10
CA ALA A 2 -0.88 90.68 -0.80
C ALA A 2 0.35 89.85 -0.36
N SER A 3 0.77 90.10 0.87
CA SER A 3 1.35 89.11 1.78
C SER A 3 0.23 88.31 2.49
N VAL A 4 0.64 87.26 3.22
CA VAL A 4 -0.10 86.51 4.28
C VAL A 4 -0.44 85.05 3.95
N VAL A 5 0.55 84.17 4.23
CA VAL A 5 0.53 83.03 5.18
C VAL A 5 -0.83 82.46 5.63
N LYS A 6 -0.97 81.12 5.54
CA LYS A 6 -1.48 80.17 6.58
C LYS A 6 -1.57 78.75 5.97
N ASN A 7 -0.74 77.78 6.37
CA ASN A 7 -0.70 77.00 7.61
C ASN A 7 -1.39 75.63 7.46
N THR A 8 -0.55 74.58 7.55
CA THR A 8 -0.71 73.28 8.21
C THR A 8 -2.12 72.76 8.50
N ILE A 9 -2.49 71.66 7.84
CA ILE A 9 -3.50 70.68 8.27
C ILE A 9 -2.84 69.30 8.08
N ILE A 10 -2.05 68.79 9.03
CA ILE A 10 -2.46 67.81 10.03
C ILE A 10 -3.74 67.07 9.65
N THR A 11 -3.61 65.95 8.93
CA THR A 11 -4.63 64.90 8.86
C THR A 11 -4.87 64.34 10.27
N PRO A 12 -6.11 64.37 10.79
CA PRO A 12 -6.45 63.73 12.06
C PRO A 12 -6.36 62.21 11.92
N ASN A 13 -5.65 61.60 12.86
CA ASN A 13 -5.69 60.18 13.17
C ASN A 13 -7.10 59.85 13.71
N GLU A 14 -7.93 59.16 12.92
CA GLU A 14 -9.18 58.56 13.42
C GLU A 14 -8.88 57.21 14.06
N GLU A 15 -9.22 57.08 15.34
CA GLU A 15 -9.12 55.86 16.14
C GLU A 15 -9.91 54.69 15.52
N PRO A 16 -9.43 53.43 15.64
CA PRO A 16 -10.13 52.28 15.09
C PRO A 16 -11.40 51.99 15.89
N LYS A 17 -12.55 52.27 15.27
CA LYS A 17 -13.89 51.95 15.79
C LYS A 17 -14.08 50.41 15.82
N ILE A 18 -14.02 49.81 17.01
CA ILE A 18 -14.30 48.38 17.24
C ILE A 18 -15.76 48.11 16.84
N ARG A 19 -15.96 47.31 15.79
CA ARG A 19 -17.29 46.86 15.33
C ARG A 19 -17.62 45.53 16.00
N GLU A 20 -18.74 45.44 16.69
CA GLU A 20 -19.28 44.18 17.22
C GLU A 20 -19.49 43.14 16.10
N PRO A 21 -19.18 41.85 16.33
CA PRO A 21 -19.31 40.83 15.30
C PRO A 21 -20.79 40.47 15.07
N ARG A 22 -21.32 40.79 13.88
CA ARG A 22 -22.61 40.25 13.42
C ARG A 22 -22.53 38.72 13.27
N PRO A 23 -23.60 37.96 13.61
CA PRO A 23 -23.61 36.52 13.41
C PRO A 23 -23.49 36.21 11.91
N LYS A 24 -22.37 35.59 11.53
CA LYS A 24 -22.13 35.14 10.16
C LYS A 24 -23.13 34.03 9.84
N LYS A 25 -24.09 34.31 8.97
CA LYS A 25 -25.02 33.31 8.43
C LYS A 25 -24.20 32.22 7.74
N ALA A 26 -24.29 30.99 8.25
CA ALA A 26 -23.56 29.84 7.73
C ALA A 26 -24.00 29.55 6.28
N THR A 27 -23.10 29.76 5.34
CA THR A 27 -23.19 29.23 3.97
C THR A 27 -23.09 27.71 4.06
N LYS A 28 -24.23 27.04 4.18
CA LYS A 28 -24.29 25.58 4.22
C LYS A 28 -23.67 25.05 2.92
N SER A 29 -22.63 24.22 3.06
CA SER A 29 -22.00 23.51 1.96
C SER A 29 -23.08 22.80 1.15
N ALA A 30 -23.06 22.94 -0.19
CA ALA A 30 -24.04 22.33 -1.09
C ALA A 30 -24.21 20.82 -0.81
N LEU A 31 -23.15 20.17 -0.36
CA LEU A 31 -23.05 18.76 -0.06
C LEU A 31 -23.90 18.41 1.18
N ALA A 32 -23.85 19.27 2.20
CA ALA A 32 -24.63 19.13 3.42
C ALA A 32 -26.12 19.39 3.18
N LEU A 33 -26.44 20.34 2.28
CA LEU A 33 -27.81 20.56 1.81
C LEU A 33 -28.34 19.33 1.07
N LEU A 34 -27.55 18.71 0.19
CA LEU A 34 -27.98 17.51 -0.55
C LEU A 34 -28.16 16.30 0.37
N ILE A 35 -27.25 16.08 1.33
CA ILE A 35 -27.40 15.03 2.34
C ILE A 35 -28.65 15.27 3.19
N SER A 36 -28.90 16.52 3.60
CA SER A 36 -30.10 16.87 4.38
C SER A 36 -31.39 16.66 3.58
N MET A 37 -31.41 16.98 2.29
CA MET A 37 -32.57 16.72 1.42
C MET A 37 -32.84 15.23 1.21
N LEU A 38 -31.79 14.41 1.19
CA LEU A 38 -31.91 12.95 1.11
C LEU A 38 -32.48 12.36 2.40
N ILE A 39 -32.01 12.84 3.58
CA ILE A 39 -32.50 12.39 4.90
C ILE A 39 -33.91 12.89 5.17
N SER A 40 -34.24 14.12 4.79
CA SER A 40 -35.58 14.70 4.95
C SER A 40 -36.64 14.08 4.05
N GLY A 41 -36.28 13.15 3.15
CA GLY A 41 -37.24 12.41 2.33
C GLY A 41 -37.94 13.22 1.24
N SER A 42 -37.59 14.50 1.08
CA SER A 42 -38.19 15.39 0.07
C SER A 42 -37.96 14.89 -1.37
N PHE A 43 -36.90 14.11 -1.60
CA PHE A 43 -36.67 13.43 -2.87
C PHE A 43 -37.68 12.30 -3.17
N LEU A 44 -38.27 11.68 -2.14
CA LEU A 44 -39.21 10.56 -2.26
C LEU A 44 -40.68 11.02 -2.41
N GLU A 45 -40.99 12.30 -2.20
CA GLU A 45 -42.35 12.87 -2.30
C GLU A 45 -42.88 12.92 -3.73
N GLY A 46 -42.01 12.84 -4.74
CA GLY A 46 -42.44 12.76 -6.13
C GLY A 46 -43.15 11.44 -6.40
N LYS A 47 -44.43 11.47 -6.80
CA LYS A 47 -45.28 10.28 -7.08
C LYS A 47 -44.62 9.22 -7.97
N LYS A 48 -43.74 9.64 -8.90
CA LYS A 48 -42.97 8.75 -9.78
C LYS A 48 -41.75 8.10 -9.10
N VAL A 49 -41.12 8.80 -8.17
CA VAL A 49 -39.95 8.31 -7.42
C VAL A 49 -40.38 7.29 -6.38
N THR A 50 -41.49 7.51 -5.68
CA THR A 50 -42.05 6.56 -4.70
C THR A 50 -42.31 5.19 -5.31
N GLN A 51 -42.75 5.13 -6.58
CA GLN A 51 -42.99 3.88 -7.30
C GLN A 51 -41.70 3.11 -7.64
N GLN A 52 -40.56 3.80 -7.72
CA GLN A 52 -39.24 3.23 -8.07
C GLN A 52 -38.37 2.94 -6.83
N VAL A 53 -38.83 3.30 -5.62
CA VAL A 53 -38.15 2.99 -4.35
C VAL A 53 -37.71 1.52 -4.23
N PRO A 54 -38.55 0.50 -4.52
CA PRO A 54 -38.11 -0.90 -4.41
C PRO A 54 -36.96 -1.24 -5.38
N PHE A 55 -36.90 -0.62 -6.56
CA PHE A 55 -35.83 -0.83 -7.53
C PHE A 55 -34.50 -0.22 -7.06
N ILE A 56 -34.53 1.00 -6.50
CA ILE A 56 -33.35 1.65 -5.92
C ILE A 56 -32.80 0.82 -4.75
N LEU A 57 -33.70 0.25 -3.93
CA LEU A 57 -33.33 -0.62 -2.82
C LEU A 57 -32.65 -1.92 -3.32
N CYS A 58 -33.15 -2.51 -4.41
CA CYS A 58 -32.47 -3.65 -5.06
C CYS A 58 -31.04 -3.30 -5.51
N ILE A 59 -30.83 -2.13 -6.13
CA ILE A 59 -29.49 -1.69 -6.55
C ILE A 59 -28.60 -1.43 -5.33
N ALA A 60 -29.12 -0.81 -4.27
CA ALA A 60 -28.39 -0.58 -3.04
C ALA A 60 -27.95 -1.90 -2.38
N LEU A 61 -28.82 -2.91 -2.38
CA LEU A 61 -28.51 -4.25 -1.90
C LEU A 61 -27.41 -4.89 -2.76
N LEU A 62 -27.52 -4.79 -4.09
CA LEU A 62 -26.49 -5.29 -5.01
C LEU A 62 -25.15 -4.59 -4.80
N ALA A 63 -25.16 -3.28 -4.56
CA ALA A 63 -23.96 -2.51 -4.22
C ALA A 63 -23.34 -2.97 -2.89
N MET A 64 -24.16 -3.27 -1.88
CA MET A 64 -23.68 -3.82 -0.61
C MET A 64 -23.01 -5.19 -0.80
N ILE A 65 -23.61 -6.09 -1.59
CA ILE A 65 -23.01 -7.38 -1.95
C ILE A 65 -21.69 -7.16 -2.68
N TYR A 66 -21.65 -6.23 -3.65
CA TYR A 66 -20.45 -5.92 -4.42
C TYR A 66 -19.30 -5.44 -3.54
N ILE A 67 -19.57 -4.52 -2.60
CA ILE A 67 -18.56 -4.03 -1.64
C ILE A 67 -18.02 -5.18 -0.79
N GLY A 68 -18.91 -6.05 -0.29
CA GLY A 68 -18.50 -7.24 0.46
C GLY A 68 -17.60 -8.17 -0.35
N ASN A 69 -17.95 -8.40 -1.62
CA ASN A 69 -17.17 -9.26 -2.51
C ASN A 69 -15.80 -8.67 -2.84
N ASN A 70 -15.75 -7.35 -3.08
CA ASN A 70 -14.50 -6.61 -3.31
C ASN A 70 -13.57 -6.71 -2.08
N TYR A 71 -14.11 -6.56 -0.87
CA TYR A 71 -13.31 -6.69 0.35
C TYR A 71 -12.68 -8.09 0.50
N ASN A 72 -13.42 -9.14 0.14
CA ASN A 72 -12.88 -10.50 0.10
C ASN A 72 -11.79 -10.66 -0.96
N ALA A 73 -11.99 -10.12 -2.17
CA ALA A 73 -10.98 -10.15 -3.22
C ALA A 73 -9.69 -9.42 -2.80
N GLN A 74 -9.81 -8.27 -2.14
CA GLN A 74 -8.67 -7.52 -1.62
C GLN A 74 -7.90 -8.31 -0.55
N LYS A 75 -8.60 -8.93 0.40
CA LYS A 75 -7.98 -9.79 1.42
C LYS A 75 -7.22 -10.95 0.79
N THR A 76 -7.82 -11.63 -0.17
CA THR A 76 -7.19 -12.73 -0.89
C THR A 76 -5.95 -12.26 -1.65
N ALA A 77 -6.01 -11.11 -2.32
CA ALA A 77 -4.86 -10.53 -2.99
C ALA A 77 -3.70 -10.23 -2.01
N ILE A 78 -4.00 -9.69 -0.82
CA ILE A 78 -2.98 -9.45 0.22
C ILE A 78 -2.38 -10.79 0.70
N ALA A 79 -3.22 -11.80 0.95
CA ALA A 79 -2.77 -13.12 1.38
C ALA A 79 -1.84 -13.77 0.35
N ILE A 80 -2.20 -13.73 -0.94
CA ILE A 80 -1.37 -14.23 -2.04
C ILE A 80 0.00 -13.57 -2.03
N ASN A 81 0.05 -12.24 -1.88
CA ASN A 81 1.32 -11.51 -1.84
C ASN A 81 2.17 -11.90 -0.63
N LYS A 82 1.56 -12.12 0.54
CA LYS A 82 2.27 -12.59 1.73
C LYS A 82 2.87 -13.98 1.51
N THR A 83 2.06 -14.93 1.06
CA THR A 83 2.51 -16.31 0.79
C THR A 83 3.60 -16.35 -0.29
N ARG A 84 3.52 -15.51 -1.33
CA ARG A 84 4.58 -15.41 -2.34
C ARG A 84 5.91 -14.95 -1.75
N LYS A 85 5.90 -13.95 -0.87
CA LYS A 85 7.11 -13.50 -0.18
C LYS A 85 7.70 -14.59 0.71
N GLU A 86 6.86 -15.35 1.40
CA GLU A 86 7.29 -16.48 2.22
C GLU A 86 7.99 -17.55 1.35
N ILE A 87 7.39 -17.94 0.23
CA ILE A 87 7.98 -18.89 -0.73
C ILE A 87 9.34 -18.39 -1.24
N GLU A 88 9.44 -17.11 -1.58
CA GLU A 88 10.69 -16.52 -2.04
C GLU A 88 11.77 -16.53 -0.94
N GLY A 89 11.39 -16.19 0.30
CA GLY A 89 12.24 -16.29 1.48
C GLY A 89 12.79 -17.70 1.69
N LEU A 90 11.92 -18.72 1.67
CA LEU A 90 12.32 -20.13 1.78
C LEU A 90 13.24 -20.54 0.63
N ARG A 91 13.00 -20.05 -0.59
CA ARG A 91 13.87 -20.32 -1.75
C ARG A 91 15.27 -19.73 -1.54
N TYR A 92 15.39 -18.52 -1.01
CA TYR A 92 16.69 -17.93 -0.69
C TYR A 92 17.43 -18.73 0.37
N GLU A 93 16.73 -19.17 1.43
CA GLU A 93 17.29 -20.01 2.48
C GLU A 93 17.79 -21.37 1.94
N TYR A 94 17.00 -22.01 1.07
CA TYR A 94 17.40 -23.24 0.39
C TYR A 94 18.66 -23.04 -0.46
N ILE A 95 18.70 -21.98 -1.29
CA ILE A 95 19.86 -21.70 -2.14
C ILE A 95 21.11 -21.46 -1.29
N SER A 96 21.00 -20.67 -0.22
CA SER A 96 22.11 -20.38 0.69
C SER A 96 22.63 -21.65 1.37
N THR A 97 21.73 -22.45 1.94
CA THR A 97 22.08 -23.69 2.64
C THR A 97 22.70 -24.71 1.67
N LYS A 98 22.13 -24.86 0.48
CA LYS A 98 22.68 -25.71 -0.58
C LYS A 98 24.06 -25.24 -1.03
N ALA A 99 24.26 -23.94 -1.19
CA ALA A 99 25.55 -23.38 -1.57
C ALA A 99 26.61 -23.64 -0.48
N ASN A 100 26.24 -23.52 0.79
CA ASN A 100 27.12 -23.85 1.91
C ASN A 100 27.47 -25.35 1.91
N LEU A 101 26.49 -26.23 1.72
CA LEU A 101 26.73 -27.66 1.59
C LEU A 101 27.68 -27.96 0.42
N MET A 102 27.44 -27.36 -0.75
CA MET A 102 28.29 -27.53 -1.93
C MET A 102 29.72 -27.03 -1.69
N TYR A 103 29.89 -25.92 -0.96
CA TYR A 103 31.20 -25.41 -0.56
C TYR A 103 31.92 -26.40 0.36
N ILE A 104 31.22 -26.94 1.36
CA ILE A 104 31.79 -27.94 2.29
C ILE A 104 32.12 -29.26 1.58
N SER A 105 31.25 -29.71 0.68
CA SER A 105 31.42 -30.94 -0.09
C SER A 105 32.44 -30.81 -1.24
N LYS A 106 32.97 -29.61 -1.49
CA LYS A 106 33.97 -29.39 -2.51
C LYS A 106 35.26 -30.11 -2.14
N GLN A 107 35.82 -30.89 -3.07
CA GLN A 107 37.03 -31.69 -2.86
C GLN A 107 38.19 -30.85 -2.28
N SER A 108 38.41 -29.64 -2.79
CA SER A 108 39.44 -28.73 -2.27
C SER A 108 39.22 -28.32 -0.80
N GLU A 109 37.97 -28.14 -0.38
CA GLU A 109 37.61 -27.80 1.00
C GLU A 109 37.79 -29.01 1.92
N ILE A 110 37.39 -30.20 1.44
CA ILE A 110 37.56 -31.46 2.16
C ILE A 110 39.05 -31.73 2.40
N ILE A 111 39.91 -31.60 1.37
CA ILE A 111 41.36 -31.79 1.48
C ILE A 111 41.96 -30.84 2.51
N LYS A 112 41.60 -29.54 2.45
CA LYS A 112 42.04 -28.56 3.44
C LYS A 112 41.65 -28.95 4.86
N ARG A 113 40.44 -29.48 5.06
CA ARG A 113 39.95 -29.95 6.37
C ARG A 113 40.60 -31.25 6.83
N LEU A 114 40.96 -32.15 5.90
CA LEU A 114 41.64 -33.42 6.16
C LEU A 114 43.17 -33.32 6.22
N GLY A 115 43.76 -32.12 6.09
CA GLY A 115 45.21 -31.92 6.03
C GLY A 115 46.03 -32.45 7.22
N GLY A 116 45.37 -32.83 8.32
CA GLY A 116 45.99 -33.46 9.50
C GLY A 116 45.69 -34.95 9.69
N SER A 117 44.87 -35.59 8.84
CA SER A 117 44.38 -36.95 9.06
C SER A 117 45.14 -38.04 8.28
N GLY A 118 46.23 -37.69 7.59
CA GLY A 118 47.07 -38.62 6.84
C GLY A 118 46.46 -39.16 5.53
N LEU A 119 45.25 -38.73 5.17
CA LEU A 119 44.55 -39.12 3.94
C LEU A 119 45.06 -38.31 2.75
N LYS A 120 45.32 -38.97 1.61
CA LYS A 120 45.83 -38.36 0.37
C LYS A 120 44.78 -38.42 -0.73
N GLU A 121 44.76 -37.40 -1.58
CA GLU A 121 43.89 -37.36 -2.75
C GLU A 121 44.30 -38.43 -3.78
N ALA A 122 43.30 -39.12 -4.33
CA ALA A 122 43.51 -40.03 -5.45
C ALA A 122 43.69 -39.22 -6.74
N ILE A 123 44.94 -38.87 -7.04
CA ILE A 123 45.31 -38.12 -8.25
C ILE A 123 45.32 -39.03 -9.49
N VAL A 124 45.51 -40.33 -9.28
CA VAL A 124 45.60 -41.32 -10.36
C VAL A 124 44.22 -41.95 -10.58
N PRO A 125 43.68 -41.90 -11.81
CA PRO A 125 42.42 -42.58 -12.14
C PRO A 125 42.59 -44.11 -12.02
N PRO A 126 41.54 -44.84 -11.62
CA PRO A 126 41.60 -46.30 -11.49
C PRO A 126 41.77 -46.96 -12.87
N GLU A 127 42.64 -47.96 -12.96
CA GLU A 127 42.84 -48.75 -14.18
C GLU A 127 41.74 -49.82 -14.34
N LYS A 128 41.29 -50.03 -15.58
CA LYS A 128 40.43 -51.16 -15.93
C LYS A 128 41.30 -52.41 -16.03
N ILE A 129 40.98 -53.40 -15.20
CA ILE A 129 41.60 -54.72 -15.28
C ILE A 129 40.88 -55.50 -16.38
N PHE A 130 41.61 -55.89 -17.42
CA PHE A 130 41.14 -56.84 -18.43
C PHE A 130 41.65 -58.22 -18.06
N ILE A 131 40.74 -59.18 -17.93
CA ILE A 131 41.09 -60.59 -17.72
C ILE A 131 41.24 -61.19 -19.11
N GLU A 132 42.48 -61.47 -19.51
CA GLU A 132 42.72 -62.36 -20.66
C GLU A 132 42.50 -63.79 -20.14
N GLU A 133 41.38 -64.40 -20.55
CA GLU A 133 41.16 -65.82 -20.34
C GLU A 133 42.23 -66.57 -21.14
N ALA A 134 43.16 -67.20 -20.42
CA ALA A 134 44.20 -68.03 -21.02
C ALA A 134 43.56 -69.30 -21.60
N GLU A 135 43.71 -69.45 -22.92
CA GLU A 135 43.32 -70.64 -23.71
C GLU A 135 44.21 -71.84 -23.39
#